data_AF-A0A526Z137-F1
#
_entry.id   AF-A0A526Z137-F1
#
_cell.length_a   1.000
_cell.length_b   1.000
_cell.length_c   1.000
_cell.angle_alpha   90.00
_cell.angle_beta   90.00
_cell.angle_gamma   90.00
#
_symmetry.space_group_name_H-M   'P 1'
#
loop_
_entity.id
_entity.type
_entity.pdbx_description
1 polymer ?
#
loop_
_entity_poly.entity_id
_entity_poly.type
_entity_poly.pdbx_seq_one_letter_code
_entity_poly.pdbx_strand_id
1 'polypeptide(L)' 'VLSQAVMGILPNTAHVRGRILFSDPEKPGTTQDILQMPRDGPEIRALRGSRIGKIFQEPMTSLSPLHTIG' A
#
# COMPACT_ATOMS: atom_id res chain seq x y z
N VAL A 1 3.20 5.86 -9.60
CA VAL A 1 4.39 5.43 -8.84
C VAL A 1 4.22 5.65 -7.34
N LEU A 2 4.09 6.88 -6.82
CA LEU A 2 4.01 7.13 -5.36
C LEU A 2 2.85 6.39 -4.68
N SER A 3 1.65 6.46 -5.24
CA SER A 3 0.48 5.72 -4.73
C SER A 3 0.63 4.19 -4.79
N GLN A 4 1.41 3.65 -5.73
CA GLN A 4 1.69 2.21 -5.80
C GLN A 4 2.70 1.78 -4.73
N ALA A 5 3.67 2.65 -4.42
CA ALA A 5 4.63 2.43 -3.34
C ALA A 5 3.94 2.39 -1.97
N VAL A 6 3.06 3.37 -1.69
CA VAL A 6 2.26 3.40 -0.45
C VAL A 6 1.37 2.17 -0.34
N MET A 7 0.77 1.73 -1.45
CA MET A 7 -0.07 0.52 -1.46
C MET A 7 0.75 -0.77 -1.48
N GLY A 8 2.08 -0.77 -1.57
CA GLY A 8 2.92 -1.98 -1.64
C GLY A 8 2.72 -2.86 -2.89
N ILE A 9 2.16 -2.29 -3.97
CA ILE A 9 1.82 -2.98 -5.23
C ILE A 9 2.81 -2.66 -6.36
N LEU A 10 4.03 -2.25 -6.02
CA LEU A 10 5.07 -2.04 -7.03
C LEU A 10 5.48 -3.37 -7.69
N PRO A 11 5.93 -3.37 -8.96
CA PRO A 11 6.45 -4.59 -9.59
C PRO A 11 7.61 -5.19 -8.79
N ASN A 12 7.82 -6.51 -8.88
CA ASN A 12 8.95 -7.19 -8.20
C ASN A 12 10.34 -6.68 -8.65
N THR A 13 10.41 -6.03 -9.81
CA THR A 13 11.63 -5.42 -10.35
C THR A 13 11.92 -4.03 -9.76
N ALA A 14 10.96 -3.43 -9.04
CA ALA A 14 11.11 -2.10 -8.47
C ALA A 14 11.99 -2.12 -7.22
N HIS A 15 12.94 -1.18 -7.16
CA HIS A 15 13.78 -0.94 -5.99
C HIS A 15 13.33 0.37 -5.33
N VAL A 16 12.98 0.31 -4.05
CA VAL A 16 12.55 1.47 -3.27
C VAL A 16 13.58 1.74 -2.18
N ARG A 17 13.93 3.02 -1.99
CA ARG A 17 14.76 3.50 -0.87
C ARG A 17 14.04 4.67 -0.19
N GLY A 18 14.26 4.83 1.11
CA GLY A 18 13.61 5.84 1.93
C GLY A 18 12.63 5.23 2.93
N ARG A 19 11.64 6.01 3.35
CA ARG A 19 10.63 5.63 4.35
C ARG A 19 9.26 6.16 3.94
N ILE A 20 8.20 5.40 4.20
CA ILE A 20 6.82 5.86 4.05
C ILE A 20 6.18 5.79 5.43
N LEU A 21 6.14 6.93 6.10
CA LEU A 21 5.65 7.03 7.47
C LEU A 21 4.14 7.23 7.48
N PHE A 22 3.42 6.33 8.14
CA PHE A 22 1.99 6.41 8.38
C PHE A 22 1.72 6.59 9.87
N SER A 23 1.17 7.74 10.23
CA SER A 23 0.70 8.04 11.57
C SER A 23 -0.82 7.86 11.59
N ASP A 24 -1.26 6.92 12.40
CA ASP A 24 -2.64 6.46 12.43
C ASP A 24 -3.45 7.31 13.44
N PRO A 25 -4.51 8.05 13.02
CA PRO A 25 -5.36 8.81 13.93
C PRO A 25 -6.10 7.98 15.00
N GLU A 26 -6.38 6.71 14.74
CA GLU A 26 -6.99 5.78 15.70
C GLU A 26 -5.97 5.19 16.67
N LYS A 27 -4.67 5.33 16.39
CA LYS A 27 -3.58 4.93 17.28
C LYS A 27 -2.62 6.10 17.52
N PRO A 28 -3.07 7.13 18.28
CA PRO A 28 -2.28 8.32 18.53
C PRO A 28 -0.91 7.97 19.14
N GLY A 29 0.13 8.67 18.70
CA GLY A 29 1.50 8.45 19.18
C GLY A 29 2.24 7.29 18.49
N THR A 30 1.59 6.54 17.61
CA THR A 30 2.26 5.51 16.79
C THR A 30 2.51 6.00 15.37
N THR A 31 3.70 5.73 14.85
CA THR A 31 4.06 5.96 13.45
C THR A 31 4.72 4.71 12.91
N GLN A 32 4.21 4.20 11.80
CA GLN A 32 4.65 2.95 11.19
C GLN A 32 5.29 3.24 9.85
N ASP A 33 6.43 2.62 9.55
CA ASP A 33 7.04 2.68 8.22
C ASP A 33 6.47 1.56 7.35
N ILE A 34 5.64 1.93 6.37
CA ILE A 34 4.99 1.01 5.44
C ILE A 34 6.02 0.19 4.65
N LEU A 35 7.20 0.75 4.35
CA LEU A 35 8.23 0.04 3.57
C LEU A 35 8.90 -1.11 4.34
N GLN A 36 8.81 -1.12 5.67
CA GLN A 36 9.33 -2.20 6.51
C GLN A 36 8.34 -3.36 6.63
N MET A 37 7.09 -3.19 6.18
CA MET A 37 6.07 -4.23 6.26
C MET A 37 6.26 -5.28 5.14
N PRO A 38 6.08 -6.58 5.44
CA PRO A 38 6.03 -7.59 4.40
C PRO A 38 4.89 -7.29 3.41
N ARG A 39 5.14 -7.44 2.10
CA ARG A 39 4.21 -7.02 1.04
C ARG A 39 2.81 -7.64 1.13
N ASP A 40 2.75 -8.87 1.63
CA ASP A 40 1.54 -9.65 1.92
C ASP A 40 1.47 -10.00 3.41
N GLY A 41 2.02 -9.13 4.27
CA GLY A 41 1.94 -9.26 5.71
C GLY A 41 0.54 -8.94 6.25
N PRO A 42 0.19 -9.42 7.45
CA PRO A 42 -1.07 -9.07 8.10
C PRO A 42 -1.19 -7.56 8.36
N GLU A 43 -0.08 -6.87 8.65
CA GLU A 43 -0.08 -5.43 8.97
C GLU A 43 -0.46 -4.57 7.75
N ILE A 44 0.18 -4.83 6.60
CA ILE A 44 -0.12 -4.06 5.38
C ILE A 44 -1.53 -4.36 4.86
N ARG A 45 -2.02 -5.60 4.99
CA ARG A 45 -3.40 -5.96 4.66
C ARG A 45 -4.41 -5.27 5.58
N ALA A 46 -4.11 -5.19 6.87
CA ALA A 46 -4.97 -4.48 7.82
C ALA A 46 -5.06 -2.99 7.49
N LEU A 47 -3.98 -2.36 6.98
CA LEU A 47 -3.99 -0.96 6.55
C LEU A 47 -4.73 -0.73 5.22
N ARG A 48 -4.54 -1.61 4.24
CA ARG A 48 -5.18 -1.51 2.92
C ARG A 48 -6.69 -1.65 3.05
N GLY A 49 -7.44 -0.76 2.40
CA GLY A 49 -8.90 -0.80 2.35
C GLY A 49 -9.60 -0.31 3.62
N SER A 50 -9.04 -0.55 4.81
CA SER A 50 -9.62 -0.06 6.07
C SER A 50 -9.15 1.36 6.42
N ARG A 51 -7.84 1.64 6.25
CA ARG A 51 -7.22 2.92 6.64
C ARG A 51 -6.67 3.70 5.45
N ILE A 52 -6.21 2.99 4.43
CA ILE A 52 -5.64 3.58 3.21
C ILE A 52 -6.36 2.99 1.99
N GLY A 53 -7.02 3.87 1.24
CA GLY A 53 -7.66 3.55 -0.03
C GLY A 53 -7.08 4.39 -1.15
N LYS A 54 -7.09 3.84 -2.37
CA LYS A 54 -6.71 4.56 -3.59
C LYS A 54 -7.89 4.56 -4.55
N ILE A 55 -8.28 5.75 -5.02
CA ILE A 55 -9.22 5.90 -6.13
C ILE A 55 -8.39 5.99 -7.42
N PHE A 56 -8.65 5.08 -8.36
CA PHE A 56 -7.97 5.07 -9.65
C PHE A 56 -8.69 6.01 -10.62
N GLN A 57 -7.94 6.85 -11.34
CA GLN A 57 -8.51 7.79 -12.31
C GLN A 57 -9.07 7.09 -13.56
N GLU A 58 -8.57 5.88 -13.86
CA GLU A 58 -9.11 4.98 -14.90
C GLU A 58 -9.57 3.68 -14.24
N PRO A 59 -10.82 3.59 -13.75
CA PRO A 59 -11.29 2.43 -12.99
C PRO A 59 -11.27 1.13 -13.80
N MET A 60 -11.43 1.23 -15.13
CA MET A 60 -11.49 0.08 -16.03
C MET A 60 -10.16 -0.68 -16.16
N THR A 61 -9.01 -0.03 -15.97
CA THR A 61 -7.68 -0.68 -16.04
C THR A 61 -7.26 -1.31 -14.70
N SER A 62 -8.02 -1.05 -13.63
CA SER A 62 -7.66 -1.44 -12.26
C SER A 62 -8.09 -2.87 -11.90
N LEU A 63 -9.04 -3.45 -12.67
CA LEU A 63 -9.57 -4.81 -12.50
C LEU A 63 -9.16 -5.69 -13.68
N SER A 64 -7.85 -5.74 -13.96
CA SER A 64 -7.32 -6.67 -14.96
C SER A 64 -7.47 -8.11 -14.44
N PRO A 65 -8.14 -9.02 -15.17
CA PRO A 65 -8.27 -10.42 -14.77
C PRO A 65 -6.92 -11.18 -14.79
N LEU A 66 -5.86 -10.56 -15.32
CA LEU A 66 -4.50 -11.09 -15.31
C LEU A 66 -3.75 -10.82 -14.00
N HIS A 67 -4.34 -10.02 -13.10
CA HIS A 67 -3.73 -9.66 -11.82
C HIS A 67 -4.67 -10.04 -10.69
N THR A 68 -4.13 -10.66 -9.64
CA THR A 68 -4.89 -10.95 -8.43
C THR A 68 -5.26 -9.65 -7.73
N ILE A 69 -6.50 -9.54 -7.27
CA ILE A 69 -6.82 -8.58 -6.21
C ILE A 69 -6.08 -9.08 -4.98
N GLY A 70 -5.15 -8.25 -4.49
CA GLY A 70 -4.22 -8.60 -3.41
C GLY A 70 -4.90 -9.13 -2.15
#